data_AF-A0A0G4KJI1-F1
#
_entry.id   AF-A0A0G4KJI1-F1
#
_cell.length_a   1.000
_cell.length_b   1.000
_cell.length_c   1.000
_cell.angle_alpha   90.00
_cell.angle_beta   90.00
_cell.angle_gamma   90.00
#
_symmetry.space_group_name_H-M   'P 1'
#
loop_
_entity.id
_entity.type
_entity.pdbx_description
1 polymer ?
#
loop_
_entity_poly.entity_id
_entity_poly.type
_entity_poly.pdbx_seq_one_letter_code
_entity_poly.pdbx_strand_id
1 'polypeptide(L)'
;MAAQSTLRGSAAEEAIAAFIEKYSTIFRTRLRKTTRTTRLLATLALATSIILSAAGGRRWWKSRKEEREQGRKLVRTNSWLFNKDGSRTIYVPYKEGTSKVVIHTTKPLTFEAHRRLFLNPPRVSGLGDGTVPSAQTKPGLNLAFLHQFLSLMSIMIPRWSSKEAGLLLSHGMFLMLRTYLSLVVARLDGEIVRDLVAGQGKAFLLGLAK
;
A
#
# COMPACT_ATOMS: atom_id res chain seq x y z
N MET A 1 -61.33 -2.93 -25.14
CA MET A 1 -60.56 -3.27 -23.93
C MET A 1 -59.14 -2.80 -24.12
N ALA A 2 -58.71 -1.78 -23.37
CA ALA A 2 -57.31 -1.40 -23.25
C ALA A 2 -57.07 -1.07 -21.78
N ALA A 3 -56.39 -1.97 -21.06
CA ALA A 3 -56.04 -1.80 -19.66
C ALA A 3 -54.94 -0.74 -19.56
N GLN A 4 -55.25 0.41 -18.95
CA GLN A 4 -54.26 1.43 -18.64
C GLN A 4 -53.36 0.93 -17.52
N SER A 5 -52.06 0.81 -17.84
CA SER A 5 -51.00 0.41 -16.93
C SER A 5 -50.79 1.48 -15.85
N THR A 6 -51.16 1.14 -14.61
CA THR A 6 -50.94 1.96 -13.41
C THR A 6 -49.53 1.72 -12.86
N LEU A 7 -48.51 2.20 -13.58
CA LEU A 7 -47.19 2.38 -12.97
C LEU A 7 -47.26 3.56 -11.99
N ARG A 8 -47.59 3.23 -10.73
CA ARG A 8 -47.36 4.09 -9.56
C ARG A 8 -45.98 4.73 -9.69
N GLY A 9 -45.93 6.07 -9.67
CA GLY A 9 -44.68 6.82 -9.50
C GLY A 9 -43.90 6.21 -8.34
N SER A 10 -42.60 5.98 -8.54
CA SER A 10 -41.83 5.22 -7.56
C SER A 10 -41.85 5.97 -6.22
N ALA A 11 -41.92 5.28 -5.09
CA ALA A 11 -41.88 5.93 -3.77
C ALA A 11 -40.66 6.86 -3.58
N ALA A 12 -39.60 6.65 -4.39
CA ALA A 12 -38.46 7.55 -4.47
C ALA A 12 -38.80 8.91 -5.10
N GLU A 13 -39.65 8.95 -6.14
CA GLU A 13 -40.10 10.21 -6.76
C GLU A 13 -40.96 11.04 -5.80
N GLU A 14 -41.87 10.40 -5.07
CA GLU A 14 -42.69 11.08 -4.04
C GLU A 14 -41.81 11.58 -2.87
N ALA A 15 -40.83 10.79 -2.44
CA ALA A 15 -39.89 11.21 -1.40
C ALA A 15 -39.00 12.37 -1.85
N ILE A 16 -38.54 12.37 -3.11
CA ILE A 16 -37.76 13.47 -3.70
C ILE A 16 -38.62 14.73 -3.83
N ALA A 17 -39.88 14.60 -4.28
CA ALA A 17 -40.80 15.73 -4.39
C ALA A 17 -41.10 16.37 -3.03
N ALA A 18 -41.43 15.55 -2.02
CA ALA A 18 -41.67 16.03 -0.65
C ALA A 18 -40.42 16.70 -0.05
N PHE A 19 -39.23 16.17 -0.34
CA PHE A 19 -37.96 16.78 0.05
C PHE A 19 -37.78 18.16 -0.61
N ILE A 20 -37.94 18.25 -1.93
CA ILE A 20 -37.81 19.52 -2.67
C ILE A 20 -38.80 20.55 -2.14
N GLU A 21 -40.05 20.16 -1.89
CA GLU A 21 -41.09 21.06 -1.38
C GLU A 21 -40.71 21.60 0.01
N LYS A 22 -40.30 20.73 0.93
CA LYS A 22 -39.86 21.10 2.28
C LYS A 22 -38.69 22.08 2.26
N TYR A 23 -37.67 21.84 1.44
CA TYR A 23 -36.53 22.75 1.37
C TYR A 23 -36.84 24.05 0.62
N SER A 24 -37.69 24.01 -0.42
CA SER A 24 -38.11 25.20 -1.15
C SER A 24 -38.91 26.18 -0.29
N THR A 25 -39.77 25.67 0.61
CA THR A 25 -40.57 26.49 1.53
C THR A 25 -39.70 27.14 2.61
N ILE A 26 -38.74 26.40 3.17
CA ILE A 26 -37.74 26.94 4.10
C ILE A 26 -36.89 28.02 3.41
N PHE A 27 -36.48 27.79 2.17
CA PHE A 27 -35.67 28.74 1.42
C PHE A 27 -36.44 30.03 1.09
N ARG A 28 -37.69 29.91 0.60
CA ARG A 28 -38.57 31.05 0.28
C ARG A 28 -38.88 31.90 1.51
N THR A 29 -39.17 31.27 2.66
CA THR A 29 -39.49 32.00 3.90
C THR A 29 -38.28 32.76 4.45
N ARG A 30 -37.07 32.18 4.38
CA ARG A 30 -35.84 32.91 4.72
C ARG A 30 -35.54 34.04 3.74
N LEU A 31 -35.67 33.82 2.42
CA LEU A 31 -35.36 34.84 1.41
C LEU A 31 -36.22 36.11 1.52
N ARG A 32 -37.49 35.95 1.93
CA ARG A 32 -38.43 37.07 2.16
C ARG A 32 -38.08 37.91 3.39
N LYS A 33 -37.44 37.33 4.41
CA LYS A 33 -37.06 38.04 5.66
C LYS A 33 -35.69 38.72 5.60
N THR A 34 -34.90 38.47 4.54
CA THR A 34 -33.54 38.99 4.39
C THR A 34 -33.50 40.44 3.88
N THR A 35 -32.69 41.28 4.50
CA THR A 35 -32.49 42.70 4.14
C THR A 35 -31.76 42.88 2.80
N ARG A 36 -31.87 44.07 2.18
CA ARG A 36 -31.29 44.32 0.84
C ARG A 36 -29.76 44.20 0.80
N THR A 37 -29.07 44.64 1.85
CA THR A 37 -27.60 44.59 1.97
C THR A 37 -27.07 43.16 2.12
N THR A 38 -27.72 42.36 2.97
CA THR A 38 -27.37 40.94 3.15
C THR A 38 -27.63 40.12 1.89
N ARG A 39 -28.66 40.46 1.11
CA ARG A 39 -28.89 39.86 -0.21
C ARG A 39 -27.75 40.17 -1.18
N LEU A 40 -27.27 41.42 -1.25
CA LEU A 40 -26.15 41.81 -2.12
C LEU A 40 -24.85 41.10 -1.72
N LEU A 41 -24.53 41.07 -0.43
CA LEU A 41 -23.34 40.35 0.08
C LEU A 41 -23.43 38.85 -0.20
N ALA A 42 -24.59 38.23 0.01
CA ALA A 42 -24.80 36.82 -0.31
C ALA A 42 -24.64 36.55 -1.81
N THR A 43 -25.15 37.42 -2.69
CA THR A 43 -24.98 37.26 -4.14
C THR A 43 -23.52 37.42 -4.58
N LEU A 44 -22.78 38.36 -3.99
CA LEU A 44 -21.36 38.53 -4.27
C LEU A 44 -20.52 37.35 -3.76
N ALA A 45 -20.82 36.85 -2.56
CA ALA A 45 -20.18 35.64 -2.01
C ALA A 45 -20.47 34.40 -2.89
N LEU A 46 -21.71 34.25 -3.36
CA LEU A 46 -22.10 33.16 -4.25
C LEU A 46 -21.38 33.28 -5.60
N ALA A 47 -21.40 34.46 -6.22
CA ALA A 47 -20.72 34.70 -7.50
C ALA A 47 -19.20 34.45 -7.42
N THR A 48 -18.54 34.93 -6.37
CA THR A 48 -17.10 34.69 -6.16
C THR A 48 -16.82 33.20 -5.93
N SER A 49 -17.65 32.51 -5.14
CA SER A 49 -17.50 31.05 -4.93
C SER A 49 -17.63 30.24 -6.22
N ILE A 50 -18.57 30.57 -7.10
CA ILE A 50 -18.71 29.93 -8.42
C ILE A 50 -17.48 30.19 -9.29
N ILE A 51 -17.02 31.43 -9.36
CA ILE A 51 -15.86 31.80 -10.19
C ILE A 51 -14.60 31.08 -9.71
N LEU A 52 -14.34 31.06 -8.39
CA LEU A 52 -13.21 30.34 -7.81
C LEU A 52 -13.31 28.83 -8.06
N SER A 53 -14.48 28.24 -7.87
CA SER A 53 -14.71 26.80 -8.08
C SER A 53 -14.53 26.42 -9.56
N ALA A 54 -15.07 27.23 -10.47
CA ALA A 54 -14.94 27.02 -11.91
C ALA A 54 -13.50 27.19 -12.38
N ALA A 55 -12.78 28.22 -11.90
CA ALA A 55 -11.38 28.45 -12.25
C ALA A 55 -10.46 27.35 -11.67
N GLY A 56 -10.70 26.93 -10.42
CA GLY A 56 -9.99 25.83 -9.78
C GLY A 56 -10.20 24.51 -10.51
N GLY A 57 -11.46 24.19 -10.83
CA GLY A 57 -11.83 23.00 -11.61
C GLY A 57 -11.20 22.99 -12.99
N ARG A 58 -11.20 24.14 -13.69
CA ARG A 58 -10.59 24.27 -15.02
C ARG A 58 -9.08 24.06 -14.98
N ARG A 59 -8.37 24.64 -13.99
CA ARG A 59 -6.93 24.44 -13.81
C ARG A 59 -6.61 22.97 -13.53
N TRP A 60 -7.35 22.35 -12.62
CA TRP A 60 -7.18 20.94 -12.27
C TRP A 60 -7.39 20.01 -13.46
N TRP A 61 -8.47 20.21 -14.24
CA TRP A 61 -8.71 19.42 -15.45
C TRP A 61 -7.62 19.61 -16.50
N LYS A 62 -7.13 20.84 -16.70
CA LYS A 62 -6.05 21.13 -17.65
C LYS A 62 -4.77 20.40 -17.26
N SER A 63 -4.34 20.51 -16.00
CA SER A 63 -3.15 19.82 -15.50
C SER A 63 -3.29 18.29 -15.60
N ARG A 64 -4.46 17.74 -15.26
CA ARG A 64 -4.72 16.29 -15.42
C ARG A 64 -4.67 15.83 -16.87
N LYS A 65 -5.08 16.67 -17.83
CA LYS A 65 -5.00 16.35 -19.26
C LYS A 65 -3.56 16.37 -19.75
N GLU A 66 -2.81 17.41 -19.39
CA GLU A 66 -1.39 17.56 -19.71
C GLU A 66 -0.55 16.40 -19.14
N GLU A 67 -0.78 15.99 -17.89
CA GLU A 67 -0.11 14.83 -17.28
C GLU A 67 -0.39 13.52 -18.02
N ARG A 68 -1.63 13.31 -18.48
CA ARG A 68 -2.01 12.11 -19.24
C ARG A 68 -1.37 12.10 -20.63
N GLU A 69 -1.31 13.25 -21.30
CA GLU A 69 -0.66 13.40 -22.60
C GLU A 69 0.86 13.19 -22.50
N GLN A 70 1.50 13.79 -21.49
CA GLN A 70 2.91 13.57 -21.20
C GLN A 70 3.18 12.09 -20.88
N GLY A 71 2.35 11.47 -20.04
CA GLY A 71 2.51 10.06 -19.70
C GLY A 71 2.39 9.15 -20.93
N ARG A 72 1.39 9.36 -21.78
CA ARG A 72 1.24 8.60 -23.04
C ARG A 72 2.45 8.78 -23.98
N LYS A 73 2.99 10.00 -24.07
CA LYS A 73 4.17 10.29 -24.91
C LYS A 73 5.43 9.63 -24.36
N LEU A 74 5.69 9.77 -23.06
CA LEU A 74 6.92 9.30 -22.43
C LEU A 74 6.98 7.77 -22.32
N VAL A 75 5.84 7.11 -22.14
CA VAL A 75 5.72 5.64 -22.26
C VAL A 75 6.11 5.18 -23.66
N ARG A 76 5.62 5.85 -24.71
CA ARG A 76 5.94 5.51 -26.10
C ARG A 76 7.44 5.70 -26.42
N THR A 77 8.07 6.71 -25.84
CA THR A 77 9.48 7.04 -26.09
C THR A 77 10.44 6.33 -25.13
N ASN A 78 9.95 5.57 -24.13
CA ASN A 78 10.77 4.96 -23.08
C ASN A 78 11.76 5.94 -22.43
N SER A 79 11.27 7.15 -22.11
CA SER A 79 12.12 8.25 -21.66
C SER A 79 11.85 8.63 -20.20
N TRP A 80 12.94 8.93 -19.50
CA TRP A 80 12.96 9.34 -18.10
C TRP A 80 12.96 10.86 -18.02
N LEU A 81 12.21 11.43 -17.06
CA LEU A 81 12.31 12.84 -16.72
C LEU A 81 13.22 13.01 -15.51
N PHE A 82 14.25 13.84 -15.62
CA PHE A 82 15.10 14.19 -14.50
C PHE A 82 14.49 15.38 -13.75
N ASN A 83 14.18 15.17 -12.48
CA ASN A 83 13.76 16.25 -11.59
C ASN A 83 15.00 17.02 -11.11
N LYS A 84 14.79 18.28 -10.68
CA LYS A 84 15.86 19.13 -10.14
C LYS A 84 16.56 18.52 -8.92
N ASP A 85 15.83 17.69 -8.17
CA ASP A 85 16.33 17.01 -6.97
C ASP A 85 17.21 15.77 -7.28
N GLY A 86 17.46 15.46 -8.56
CA GLY A 86 18.19 14.26 -8.99
C GLY A 86 17.35 12.98 -9.01
N SER A 87 16.08 13.05 -8.60
CA SER A 87 15.12 11.95 -8.76
C SER A 87 14.68 11.82 -10.22
N ARG A 88 14.31 10.61 -10.64
CA ARG A 88 13.89 10.29 -12.00
C ARG A 88 12.42 9.95 -12.01
N THR A 89 11.61 10.68 -12.76
CA THR A 89 10.21 10.34 -12.98
C THR A 89 10.10 9.49 -14.24
N ILE A 90 9.48 8.32 -14.12
CA ILE A 90 9.09 7.46 -15.23
C ILE A 90 7.58 7.34 -15.28
N TYR A 91 7.04 7.29 -16.50
CA TYR A 91 5.65 6.90 -16.72
C TYR A 91 5.60 5.43 -17.12
N VAL A 92 4.81 4.66 -16.40
CA VAL A 92 4.66 3.21 -16.61
C VAL A 92 3.21 2.94 -17.02
N PRO A 93 2.94 2.10 -18.03
CA PRO A 93 1.58 1.68 -18.34
C PRO A 93 1.00 0.91 -17.14
N TYR A 94 -0.18 1.32 -16.68
CA TYR A 94 -0.88 0.64 -15.59
C TYR A 94 -2.38 0.63 -15.88
N LYS A 95 -2.95 -0.58 -15.99
CA LYS A 95 -4.33 -0.81 -16.41
C LYS A 95 -4.62 -0.08 -17.74
N GLU A 96 -5.58 0.83 -17.74
CA GLU A 96 -6.04 1.59 -18.91
C GLU A 96 -5.30 2.93 -19.07
N GLY A 97 -4.32 3.23 -18.22
CA GLY A 97 -3.67 4.54 -18.14
C GLY A 97 -2.16 4.49 -17.99
N THR A 98 -1.59 5.64 -17.64
CA THR A 98 -0.17 5.77 -17.30
C THR A 98 -0.05 6.21 -15.85
N SER A 99 0.86 5.57 -15.12
CA SER A 99 1.17 5.88 -13.73
C SER A 99 2.51 6.60 -13.66
N LYS A 100 2.54 7.71 -12.92
CA LYS A 100 3.75 8.49 -12.67
C LYS A 100 4.49 7.89 -11.48
N VAL A 101 5.67 7.33 -11.72
CA VAL A 101 6.52 6.73 -10.68
C VAL A 101 7.76 7.59 -10.52
N VAL A 102 8.04 8.06 -9.31
CA VAL A 102 9.25 8.82 -8.99
C VAL A 102 10.25 7.87 -8.34
N ILE A 103 11.40 7.71 -8.99
CA ILE A 103 12.52 6.92 -8.51
C ILE A 103 13.50 7.88 -7.83
N HIS A 104 13.64 7.72 -6.53
CA HIS A 104 14.63 8.44 -5.74
C HIS A 104 15.99 7.74 -5.89
N THR A 105 17.02 8.52 -6.20
CA THR A 105 18.39 8.00 -6.28
C THR A 105 18.94 7.81 -4.87
N THR A 106 19.71 6.74 -4.68
CA THR A 106 20.43 6.52 -3.42
C THR A 106 21.52 7.58 -3.28
N LYS A 107 21.67 8.16 -2.09
CA LYS A 107 22.75 9.13 -1.81
C LYS A 107 24.12 8.47 -2.08
N PRO A 108 25.06 9.17 -2.72
CA PRO A 108 26.37 8.60 -3.07
C PRO A 108 27.13 8.10 -1.83
N LEU A 109 27.03 8.81 -0.71
CA LEU A 109 27.63 8.39 0.57
C LEU A 109 27.11 7.04 1.07
N THR A 110 25.80 6.81 0.99
CA THR A 110 25.18 5.53 1.38
C THR A 110 25.60 4.41 0.43
N PHE A 111 25.66 4.72 -0.86
CA PHE A 111 26.13 3.77 -1.86
C PHE A 111 27.61 3.38 -1.64
N GLU A 112 28.49 4.34 -1.37
CA GLU A 112 29.90 4.08 -1.06
C GLU A 112 30.10 3.27 0.22
N ALA A 113 29.31 3.56 1.27
CA ALA A 113 29.34 2.79 2.51
C ALA A 113 28.96 1.32 2.27
N HIS A 114 27.89 1.06 1.52
CA HIS A 114 27.45 -0.30 1.20
C HIS A 114 28.36 -1.00 0.18
N ARG A 115 28.98 -0.26 -0.74
CA ARG A 115 29.92 -0.80 -1.74
C ARG A 115 31.08 -1.55 -1.09
N ARG A 116 31.55 -1.08 0.08
CA ARG A 116 32.61 -1.74 0.85
C ARG A 116 32.22 -3.13 1.35
N LEU A 117 30.93 -3.38 1.63
CA LEU A 117 30.44 -4.66 2.15
C LEU A 117 30.44 -5.79 1.10
N PHE A 118 30.44 -5.45 -0.19
CA PHE A 118 30.34 -6.42 -1.29
C PHE A 118 31.61 -6.58 -2.12
N LEU A 119 32.41 -5.52 -2.30
CA LEU A 119 33.58 -5.55 -3.19
C LEU A 119 34.90 -5.87 -2.48
N ASN A 120 34.97 -5.67 -1.16
CA ASN A 120 36.18 -5.94 -0.38
C ASN A 120 35.89 -7.10 0.60
N PRO A 121 35.78 -8.35 0.13
CA PRO A 121 35.76 -9.47 1.06
C PRO A 121 37.07 -9.43 1.88
N PRO A 122 37.02 -9.67 3.21
CA PRO A 122 38.22 -9.69 4.01
C PRO A 122 39.17 -10.77 3.47
N ARG A 123 40.49 -10.51 3.45
CA ARG A 123 41.50 -11.41 2.82
C ARG A 123 41.44 -12.86 3.32
N VAL A 124 40.88 -13.08 4.52
CA VAL A 124 40.60 -14.41 5.09
C VAL A 124 39.60 -15.25 4.28
N SER A 125 38.82 -14.63 3.41
CA SER A 125 37.88 -15.30 2.49
C SER A 125 38.56 -15.84 1.22
N GLY A 126 39.87 -15.64 1.04
CA GLY A 126 40.64 -16.17 -0.10
C GLY A 126 40.30 -15.55 -1.46
N LEU A 127 39.35 -14.60 -1.53
CA LEU A 127 39.02 -13.84 -2.73
C LEU A 127 39.91 -12.59 -2.77
N GLY A 128 40.81 -12.54 -3.75
CA GLY A 128 41.63 -11.37 -4.05
C GLY A 128 40.81 -10.20 -4.61
N ASP A 129 41.38 -9.00 -4.44
CA ASP A 129 40.84 -7.70 -4.80
C ASP A 129 40.13 -7.72 -6.17
N GLY A 130 38.83 -7.42 -6.19
CA GLY A 130 38.08 -7.14 -7.42
C GLY A 130 37.68 -8.31 -8.33
N THR A 131 37.90 -9.57 -7.98
CA THR A 131 37.44 -10.70 -8.83
C THR A 131 36.07 -11.22 -8.39
N VAL A 132 35.07 -11.10 -9.29
CA VAL A 132 33.82 -11.87 -9.20
C VAL A 132 34.18 -13.35 -9.07
N PRO A 133 33.64 -14.09 -8.07
CA PRO A 133 34.00 -15.49 -7.90
C PRO A 133 33.63 -16.24 -9.17
N SER A 134 34.61 -16.90 -9.78
CA SER A 134 34.38 -17.77 -10.92
C SER A 134 33.39 -18.86 -10.51
N ALA A 135 32.48 -19.22 -11.41
CA ALA A 135 31.44 -20.25 -11.22
C ALA A 135 31.99 -21.68 -10.96
N GLN A 136 33.29 -21.79 -10.68
CA GLN A 136 34.06 -23.02 -10.46
C GLN A 136 34.56 -23.14 -9.01
N THR A 137 34.10 -22.28 -8.08
CA THR A 137 34.39 -22.47 -6.65
C THR A 137 33.61 -23.68 -6.16
N LYS A 138 34.33 -24.67 -5.64
CA LYS A 138 33.78 -25.94 -5.11
C LYS A 138 32.55 -25.65 -4.22
N PRO A 139 31.47 -26.45 -4.33
CA PRO A 139 30.24 -26.26 -3.56
C PRO A 139 30.46 -26.69 -2.11
N GLY A 140 31.20 -25.87 -1.37
CA GLY A 140 31.27 -25.88 0.08
C GLY A 140 30.69 -24.59 0.62
N LEU A 141 30.38 -24.56 1.91
CA LEU A 141 29.97 -23.36 2.63
C LEU A 141 31.14 -22.37 2.65
N ASN A 142 31.33 -21.65 1.54
CA ASN A 142 32.42 -20.71 1.35
C ASN A 142 32.26 -19.61 2.40
N LEU A 143 33.32 -19.33 3.17
CA LEU A 143 33.31 -18.21 4.12
C LEU A 143 32.98 -16.88 3.41
N ALA A 144 33.30 -16.79 2.11
CA ALA A 144 32.88 -15.72 1.21
C ALA A 144 31.35 -15.65 1.04
N PHE A 145 30.66 -16.80 0.88
CA PHE A 145 29.19 -16.85 0.80
C PHE A 145 28.55 -16.43 2.12
N LEU A 146 29.06 -16.92 3.26
CA LEU A 146 28.54 -16.52 4.58
C LEU A 146 28.74 -15.03 4.82
N HIS A 147 29.90 -14.47 4.45
CA HIS A 147 30.16 -13.03 4.53
C HIS A 147 29.22 -12.23 3.62
N GLN A 148 29.04 -12.64 2.37
CA GLN A 148 28.09 -12.00 1.45
C GLN A 148 26.64 -12.07 1.97
N PHE A 149 26.24 -13.20 2.54
CA PHE A 149 24.93 -13.40 3.13
C PHE A 149 24.72 -12.52 4.35
N LEU A 150 25.69 -12.45 5.26
CA LEU A 150 25.64 -11.58 6.44
C LEU A 150 25.67 -10.09 6.05
N SER A 151 26.45 -9.71 5.03
CA SER A 151 26.43 -8.37 4.44
C SER A 151 25.04 -8.00 3.88
N LEU A 152 24.39 -8.93 3.17
CA LEU A 152 23.04 -8.73 2.64
C LEU A 152 22.00 -8.62 3.75
N MET A 153 22.09 -9.49 4.77
CA MET A 153 21.23 -9.45 5.96
C MET A 153 21.34 -8.12 6.71
N SER A 154 22.56 -7.57 6.84
CA SER A 154 22.83 -6.26 7.44
C SER A 154 22.16 -5.11 6.69
N ILE A 155 22.09 -5.19 5.36
CA ILE A 155 21.41 -4.17 4.53
C ILE A 155 19.89 -4.34 4.57
N MET A 156 19.41 -5.58 4.58
CA MET A 156 17.97 -5.89 4.63
C MET A 156 17.35 -5.52 5.99
N ILE A 157 18.13 -5.61 7.07
CA ILE A 157 17.72 -5.25 8.43
C ILE A 157 18.67 -4.16 8.97
N PRO A 158 18.56 -2.91 8.49
CA PRO A 158 19.54 -1.86 8.79
C PRO A 158 19.50 -1.43 10.26
N ARG A 159 18.35 -1.58 10.93
CA ARG A 159 18.17 -1.31 12.37
C ARG A 159 17.14 -2.25 12.96
N TRP A 160 17.51 -2.95 14.03
CA TRP A 160 16.58 -3.72 14.88
C TRP A 160 15.45 -2.86 15.47
N SER A 161 15.62 -1.52 15.48
CA SER A 161 14.63 -0.54 15.93
C SER A 161 13.70 -0.02 14.83
N SER A 162 13.86 -0.41 13.57
CA SER A 162 12.98 0.05 12.48
C SER A 162 11.62 -0.65 12.54
N LYS A 163 10.53 0.10 12.31
CA LYS A 163 9.15 -0.43 12.31
C LYS A 163 8.96 -1.59 11.34
N GLU A 164 9.61 -1.52 10.20
CA GLU A 164 9.56 -2.54 9.15
C GLU A 164 10.22 -3.86 9.59
N ALA A 165 11.37 -3.78 10.28
CA ALA A 165 12.06 -4.94 10.81
C ALA A 165 11.24 -5.64 11.91
N GLY A 166 10.61 -4.88 12.81
CA GLY A 166 9.72 -5.41 13.83
C GLY A 166 8.48 -6.09 13.24
N LEU A 167 7.90 -5.51 12.17
CA LEU A 167 6.76 -6.11 11.47
C LEU A 167 7.15 -7.44 10.80
N LEU A 168 8.28 -7.48 10.09
CA LEU A 168 8.78 -8.70 9.45
C LEU A 168 9.09 -9.80 10.49
N LEU A 169 9.76 -9.43 11.59
CA LEU A 169 10.12 -10.37 12.64
C LEU A 169 8.90 -10.92 13.38
N SER A 170 7.91 -10.08 13.70
CA SER A 170 6.66 -10.55 14.31
C SER A 170 5.86 -11.47 13.39
N HIS A 171 5.82 -11.19 12.08
CA HIS A 171 5.18 -12.07 11.11
C HIS A 171 5.90 -13.43 10.99
N GLY A 172 7.24 -13.42 10.93
CA GLY A 172 8.04 -14.65 10.93
C GLY A 172 7.85 -15.47 12.21
N MET A 173 7.84 -14.80 13.37
CA MET A 173 7.56 -15.42 14.65
C MET A 173 6.15 -16.00 14.71
N PHE A 174 5.13 -15.30 14.21
CA PHE A 174 3.76 -15.81 14.14
C PHE A 174 3.64 -17.07 13.29
N LEU A 175 4.33 -17.11 12.13
CA LEU A 175 4.39 -18.30 11.29
C LEU A 175 5.07 -19.49 11.99
N MET A 176 6.16 -19.23 12.72
CA MET A 176 6.84 -20.25 13.54
C MET A 176 5.97 -20.75 14.71
N LEU A 177 5.26 -19.85 15.39
CA LEU A 177 4.30 -20.22 16.44
C LEU A 177 3.19 -21.10 15.88
N ARG A 178 2.70 -20.79 14.68
CA ARG A 178 1.69 -21.60 14.00
C ARG A 178 2.19 -23.02 13.71
N THR A 179 3.41 -23.18 13.21
CA THR A 179 3.99 -24.51 12.97
C THR A 179 4.28 -25.25 14.27
N TYR A 180 4.73 -24.54 15.30
CA TYR A 180 4.98 -25.11 16.63
C TYR A 180 3.70 -25.59 17.32
N LEU A 181 2.65 -24.77 17.36
CA LEU A 181 1.36 -25.12 17.95
C LEU A 181 0.74 -26.34 17.27
N SER A 182 0.87 -26.46 15.94
CA SER A 182 0.41 -27.63 15.20
C SER A 182 1.11 -28.92 15.66
N LEU A 183 2.44 -28.88 15.83
CA LEU A 183 3.19 -30.03 16.33
C LEU A 183 2.85 -30.39 17.79
N VAL A 184 2.64 -29.38 18.63
CA VAL A 184 2.25 -29.58 20.03
C VAL A 184 0.88 -30.24 20.13
N VAL A 185 -0.11 -29.72 19.39
CA VAL A 185 -1.46 -30.33 19.33
C VAL A 185 -1.40 -31.74 18.77
N ALA A 186 -0.63 -32.00 17.71
CA ALA A 186 -0.49 -33.36 17.16
C ALA A 186 0.12 -34.36 18.18
N ARG A 187 1.03 -33.91 19.04
CA ARG A 187 1.58 -34.75 20.12
C ARG A 187 0.56 -34.98 21.23
N LEU A 188 -0.13 -33.92 21.66
CA LEU A 188 -1.17 -34.00 22.68
C LEU A 188 -2.31 -34.92 22.25
N ASP A 189 -2.81 -34.74 21.02
CA ASP A 189 -3.88 -35.58 20.46
C ASP A 189 -3.42 -37.04 20.28
N GLY A 190 -2.16 -37.25 19.89
CA GLY A 190 -1.55 -38.58 19.82
C GLY A 190 -1.42 -39.30 21.17
N GLU A 191 -1.05 -38.57 22.24
CA GLU A 191 -1.00 -39.11 23.60
C GLU A 191 -2.40 -39.45 24.12
N ILE A 192 -3.37 -38.56 23.90
CA ILE A 192 -4.77 -38.75 24.29
C ILE A 192 -5.39 -39.97 23.58
N VAL A 193 -5.14 -40.13 22.27
CA VAL A 193 -5.64 -41.28 21.49
C VAL A 193 -4.96 -42.58 21.92
N ARG A 194 -3.65 -42.56 22.21
CA ARG A 194 -2.93 -43.74 22.72
C ARG A 194 -3.50 -44.22 24.06
N ASP A 195 -3.75 -43.30 24.99
CA ASP A 195 -4.26 -43.63 26.31
C ASP A 195 -5.73 -44.10 26.27
N LEU A 196 -6.51 -43.58 25.31
CA LEU A 196 -7.86 -44.06 25.01
C LEU A 196 -7.84 -45.51 24.49
N VAL A 197 -6.97 -45.83 23.52
CA VAL A 197 -6.85 -47.17 22.93
C VAL A 197 -6.27 -48.18 23.93
N ALA A 198 -5.39 -47.74 24.84
CA ALA A 198 -4.83 -48.58 25.91
C ALA A 198 -5.84 -48.91 27.04
N GLY A 199 -7.05 -48.32 27.02
CA GLY A 199 -8.14 -48.67 27.94
C GLY A 199 -7.96 -48.20 29.39
N GLN A 200 -6.99 -47.31 29.67
CA GLN A 200 -6.73 -46.79 31.02
C GLN A 200 -7.36 -45.41 31.21
N GLY A 201 -8.67 -45.37 31.46
CA GLY A 201 -9.45 -44.11 31.58
C GLY A 201 -8.97 -43.12 32.67
N LYS A 202 -8.21 -43.58 33.68
CA LYS A 202 -7.62 -42.69 34.70
C LYS A 202 -6.42 -41.88 34.16
N ALA A 203 -5.62 -42.45 33.26
CA ALA A 203 -4.51 -41.76 32.61
C ALA A 203 -5.02 -40.72 31.60
N PHE A 204 -6.07 -41.07 30.85
CA PHE A 204 -6.78 -40.16 29.93
C PHE A 204 -7.36 -38.91 30.62
N LEU A 205 -8.02 -39.08 31.78
CA LEU A 205 -8.55 -37.94 32.56
C LEU A 205 -7.44 -37.04 33.12
N LEU A 206 -6.28 -37.60 33.49
CA LEU A 206 -5.10 -36.83 33.90
C LEU A 206 -4.42 -36.12 32.72
N GLY A 207 -4.47 -36.70 31.52
CA GLY A 207 -3.96 -36.09 30.28
C GLY A 207 -4.81 -34.93 29.77
N LEU A 208 -6.14 -34.97 29.99
CA LEU A 208 -7.06 -33.87 29.67
C LEU A 208 -6.99 -32.69 30.65
N ALA A 209 -6.55 -32.93 31.89
CA ALA A 209 -6.50 -31.93 32.96
C ALA A 209 -5.15 -31.19 33.06
N LYS A 210 -4.17 -31.55 32.21
CA LYS A 210 -2.82 -30.97 32.19
C LYS A 210 -2.66 -30.03 31.00
#